data_AF-A0A9N9NNC3-F1
#
_entry.id   AF-A0A9N9NNC3-F1
#
_cell.length_a   1.000
_cell.length_b   1.000
_cell.length_c   1.000
_cell.angle_alpha   90.00
_cell.angle_beta   90.00
_cell.angle_gamma   90.00
#
_symmetry.space_group_name_H-M   'P 1'
#
loop_
_entity.id
_entity.type
_entity.pdbx_description
1 polymer ?
#
loop_
_entity_poly.entity_id
_entity_poly.type
_entity_poly.pdbx_seq_one_letter_code
_entity_poly.pdbx_strand_id
1 'polypeptide(L)'
;QEVADLRKQVETLKQQQQLDGHQLSSLNLNTQNYNNVQDENIQEILNMKPPLVSARHSVFFNEVQNPYSAILNHRPYKCLGPPVFFYNKVFNKFVTDFRNEDLPISKEVLKMVDPLIQDMSKGYDTEDDLLDCFEKHLRKIIWPIEKISNKDKTCSDGVVTEPVESFYESALLFLLEIKNEIGTGLCDPTIQGSLSYVQRWAQEKF
;
A
#
# COMPACT_ATOMS: atom_id res chain seq x y z
N GLN A 1 16.06 23.42 58.15
CA GLN A 1 16.46 23.39 56.73
C GLN A 1 16.10 22.05 56.08
N GLU A 2 16.66 20.93 56.58
CA GLU A 2 16.59 19.61 55.93
C GLU A 2 15.16 19.03 55.74
N VAL A 3 14.27 19.22 56.72
CA VAL A 3 12.87 18.77 56.62
C VAL A 3 12.06 19.57 55.59
N ALA A 4 12.40 20.84 55.36
CA ALA A 4 11.72 21.67 54.36
C ALA A 4 12.13 21.29 52.93
N ASP A 5 13.41 20.93 52.74
CA ASP A 5 13.92 20.45 51.44
C ASP A 5 13.33 19.08 51.08
N LEU A 6 13.21 18.17 52.05
CA LEU A 6 12.55 16.87 51.84
C LEU A 6 11.08 17.02 51.45
N ARG A 7 10.34 17.94 52.07
CA ARG A 7 8.94 18.23 51.70
C ARG A 7 8.83 18.73 50.27
N LYS A 8 9.73 19.62 49.85
CA LYS A 8 9.78 20.15 48.47
C LYS A 8 10.09 19.05 47.44
N GLN A 9 10.99 18.12 47.77
CA GLN A 9 11.29 16.97 46.92
C GLN A 9 10.08 16.03 46.79
N VAL A 10 9.37 15.74 47.88
CA VAL A 10 8.15 14.92 47.86
C VAL A 10 7.04 15.58 47.03
N GLU A 11 6.85 16.89 47.15
CA GLU A 11 5.87 17.63 46.34
C GLU A 11 6.21 17.56 44.84
N THR A 12 7.49 17.68 44.50
CA THR A 12 7.99 17.58 43.12
C THR A 12 7.75 16.20 42.53
N LEU A 13 8.04 15.14 43.29
CA LEU A 13 7.81 13.75 42.87
C LEU A 13 6.32 13.44 42.67
N LYS A 14 5.43 14.00 43.51
CA LYS A 14 3.97 13.86 43.33
C LYS A 14 3.47 14.55 42.05
N GLN A 15 3.98 15.74 41.75
CA GLN A 15 3.65 16.45 40.51
C GLN A 15 4.14 15.69 39.27
N GLN A 16 5.34 15.10 39.34
CA GLN A 16 5.89 14.31 38.26
C GLN A 16 5.09 13.02 38.01
N GLN A 17 4.69 12.30 39.07
CA GLN A 17 3.80 11.13 38.94
C GLN A 17 2.42 11.48 38.36
N GLN A 18 1.86 12.65 38.70
CA GLN A 18 0.60 13.12 38.11
C GLN A 18 0.75 13.46 36.62
N LEU A 19 1.87 14.09 36.23
CA LEU A 19 2.18 14.38 34.83
C LEU A 19 2.37 13.10 34.02
N ASP A 20 3.10 12.13 34.55
CA ASP A 20 3.33 10.82 33.91
C ASP A 20 2.01 10.05 33.75
N GLY A 21 1.14 10.07 34.78
CA GLY A 21 -0.21 9.48 34.71
C GLY A 21 -1.13 10.16 33.68
N HIS A 22 -1.05 11.48 33.56
CA HIS A 22 -1.77 12.23 32.51
C HIS A 22 -1.24 11.91 31.10
N GLN A 23 0.08 11.76 30.94
CA GLN A 23 0.67 11.34 29.67
C GLN A 23 0.24 9.93 29.29
N LEU A 24 0.30 8.97 30.21
CA LEU A 24 -0.14 7.58 29.99
C LEU A 24 -1.63 7.47 29.63
N SER A 25 -2.50 8.19 30.34
CA SER A 25 -3.93 8.23 30.03
C SER A 25 -4.22 8.89 28.68
N SER A 26 -3.50 9.96 28.32
CA SER A 26 -3.61 10.59 27.01
C SER A 26 -3.10 9.68 25.88
N LEU A 27 -2.05 8.89 26.12
CA LEU A 27 -1.55 7.89 25.18
C LEU A 27 -2.61 6.80 24.95
N ASN A 28 -3.19 6.28 26.02
CA ASN A 28 -4.23 5.23 25.95
C ASN A 28 -5.50 5.72 25.23
N LEU A 29 -5.95 6.95 25.50
CA LEU A 29 -7.08 7.57 24.80
C LEU A 29 -6.76 7.77 23.31
N ASN A 30 -5.54 8.17 22.98
CA ASN A 30 -5.11 8.27 21.58
C ASN A 30 -5.12 6.90 20.91
N THR A 31 -4.54 5.87 21.53
CA THR A 31 -4.52 4.49 21.01
C THR A 31 -5.93 3.93 20.81
N GLN A 32 -6.84 4.12 21.76
CA GLN A 32 -8.24 3.70 21.60
C GLN A 32 -8.93 4.42 20.44
N ASN A 33 -8.74 5.73 20.31
CA ASN A 33 -9.27 6.49 19.18
C ASN A 33 -8.67 6.03 17.84
N TYR A 34 -7.37 5.68 17.81
CA TYR A 34 -6.73 5.14 16.61
C TYR A 34 -7.32 3.78 16.21
N ASN A 35 -7.48 2.87 17.17
CA ASN A 35 -8.06 1.55 16.91
C ASN A 35 -9.51 1.67 16.40
N ASN A 36 -10.33 2.53 17.00
CA ASN A 36 -11.70 2.75 16.54
C ASN A 36 -11.74 3.28 15.10
N VAL A 37 -10.90 4.26 14.75
CA VAL A 37 -10.82 4.80 13.38
C VAL A 37 -10.28 3.75 12.41
N GLN A 38 -9.34 2.91 12.84
CA GLN A 38 -8.83 1.80 12.02
C GLN A 38 -9.93 0.78 11.72
N ASP A 39 -10.71 0.39 12.73
CA ASP A 39 -11.81 -0.56 12.58
C ASP A 39 -12.89 -0.01 11.65
N GLU A 40 -13.26 1.26 11.81
CA GLU A 40 -14.18 1.97 10.91
C GLU A 40 -13.67 1.95 9.46
N ASN A 41 -12.39 2.30 9.24
CA ASN A 41 -11.79 2.26 7.90
C ASN A 41 -11.77 0.85 7.30
N ILE A 42 -11.46 -0.18 8.10
CA ILE A 42 -11.49 -1.58 7.64
C ILE A 42 -12.91 -1.94 7.20
N GLN A 43 -13.94 -1.59 7.98
CA GLN A 43 -15.33 -1.83 7.59
C GLN A 43 -15.72 -1.08 6.32
N GLU A 44 -15.29 0.17 6.13
CA GLU A 44 -15.51 0.90 4.88
C GLU A 44 -14.86 0.21 3.68
N ILE A 45 -13.60 -0.23 3.80
CA ILE A 45 -12.87 -0.95 2.75
C ILE A 45 -13.57 -2.26 2.39
N LEU A 46 -13.99 -3.03 3.40
CA LEU A 46 -14.67 -4.32 3.20
C LEU A 46 -16.05 -4.18 2.55
N ASN A 47 -16.71 -3.04 2.73
CA ASN A 47 -18.02 -2.73 2.12
C ASN A 47 -17.90 -2.02 0.77
N MET A 48 -16.68 -1.65 0.35
CA MET A 48 -16.44 -0.99 -0.94
C MET A 48 -16.74 -1.96 -2.10
N LYS A 49 -17.22 -1.41 -3.23
CA LYS A 49 -17.33 -2.16 -4.49
C LYS A 49 -15.96 -2.73 -4.91
N PRO A 50 -15.93 -3.78 -5.74
CA PRO A 50 -14.67 -4.35 -6.24
C PRO A 50 -13.73 -3.27 -6.83
N PRO A 51 -12.39 -3.43 -6.73
CA PRO A 51 -11.43 -2.38 -7.07
C PRO A 51 -11.59 -1.85 -8.49
N LEU A 52 -11.84 -2.75 -9.45
CA LEU A 52 -12.12 -2.40 -10.85
C LEU A 52 -13.33 -1.46 -11.00
N VAL A 53 -14.40 -1.69 -10.23
CA VAL A 53 -15.62 -0.87 -10.27
C VAL A 53 -15.38 0.45 -9.57
N SER A 54 -14.75 0.40 -8.39
CA SER A 54 -14.44 1.56 -7.56
C SER A 54 -13.44 2.51 -8.19
N ALA A 55 -12.52 2.01 -9.01
CA ALA A 55 -11.51 2.79 -9.73
C ALA A 55 -12.03 3.46 -11.00
N ARG A 56 -13.26 3.19 -11.43
CA ARG A 56 -13.88 3.92 -12.55
C ARG A 56 -14.02 5.37 -12.16
N HIS A 57 -13.61 6.29 -13.03
CA HIS A 57 -13.60 7.73 -12.74
C HIS A 57 -14.92 8.23 -12.13
N SER A 58 -16.06 7.82 -12.70
CA SER A 58 -17.38 8.21 -12.23
C SER A 58 -17.77 7.62 -10.88
N VAL A 59 -17.22 6.48 -10.49
CA VAL A 59 -17.49 5.85 -9.19
C VAL A 59 -16.53 6.41 -8.15
N PHE A 60 -15.24 6.49 -8.49
CA PHE A 60 -14.20 6.94 -7.57
C PHE A 60 -14.51 8.32 -6.97
N PHE A 61 -14.75 9.32 -7.82
CA PHE A 61 -14.95 10.70 -7.34
C PHE A 61 -16.32 10.96 -6.70
N ASN A 62 -17.29 10.06 -6.89
CA ASN A 62 -18.65 10.24 -6.36
C ASN A 62 -18.93 9.39 -5.12
N GLU A 63 -18.30 8.22 -5.02
CA GLU A 63 -18.64 7.20 -4.01
C GLU A 63 -17.47 6.78 -3.12
N VAL A 64 -16.23 6.82 -3.64
CA VAL A 64 -15.05 6.30 -2.92
C VAL A 64 -14.25 7.44 -2.28
N GLN A 65 -14.00 8.50 -3.06
CA GLN A 65 -13.30 9.68 -2.62
C GLN A 65 -14.32 10.75 -2.22
N ASN A 66 -14.19 11.26 -0.99
CA ASN A 66 -14.89 12.47 -0.62
C ASN A 66 -14.27 13.66 -1.41
N PRO A 67 -15.07 14.40 -2.20
CA PRO A 67 -14.56 15.47 -3.07
C PRO A 67 -13.99 16.68 -2.29
N TYR A 68 -14.17 16.72 -0.97
CA TYR A 68 -13.69 17.78 -0.09
C TYR A 68 -12.56 17.35 0.86
N SER A 69 -12.05 16.12 0.73
CA SER A 69 -10.92 15.63 1.51
C SER A 69 -9.69 15.37 0.64
N ALA A 70 -8.51 15.32 1.27
CA ALA A 70 -7.32 14.79 0.62
C ALA A 70 -7.58 13.35 0.14
N ILE A 71 -6.97 12.95 -0.99
CA ILE A 71 -6.98 11.55 -1.40
C ILE A 71 -6.11 10.78 -0.41
N LEU A 72 -6.75 10.08 0.50
CA LEU A 72 -6.05 9.33 1.54
C LEU A 72 -5.86 7.86 1.15
N ASN A 73 -6.53 7.35 0.10
CA ASN A 73 -6.57 5.93 -0.23
C ASN A 73 -6.83 5.08 1.03
N HIS A 74 -7.84 5.45 1.81
CA HIS A 74 -8.20 4.85 3.10
C HIS A 74 -7.12 4.86 4.19
N ARG A 75 -6.05 5.67 4.06
CA ARG A 75 -5.15 5.98 5.18
C ARG A 75 -5.86 6.92 6.16
N PRO A 76 -5.74 6.73 7.48
CA PRO A 76 -6.24 7.71 8.43
C PRO A 76 -5.61 9.09 8.15
N TYR A 77 -6.39 10.18 8.19
CA TYR A 77 -5.90 11.54 7.92
C TYR A 77 -4.72 11.95 8.82
N LYS A 78 -4.65 11.42 10.05
CA LYS A 78 -3.52 11.67 10.97
C LYS A 78 -2.28 10.82 10.67
N CYS A 79 -2.42 9.80 9.82
CA CYS A 79 -1.34 8.94 9.32
C CYS A 79 -0.75 9.48 8.00
N LEU A 80 -0.76 10.81 7.83
CA LEU A 80 0.10 11.54 6.91
C LEU A 80 1.53 11.55 7.46
N GLY A 81 2.07 10.36 7.77
CA GLY A 81 3.51 10.24 7.85
C GLY A 81 4.07 10.59 6.48
N PRO A 82 5.24 11.25 6.38
CA PRO A 82 5.96 11.26 5.11
C PRO A 82 5.97 9.81 4.61
N PRO A 83 5.77 9.56 3.29
CA PRO A 83 6.00 8.23 2.72
C PRO A 83 7.26 7.72 3.39
N VAL A 84 7.25 6.49 3.92
CA VAL A 84 8.45 5.94 4.53
C VAL A 84 9.44 5.75 3.39
N PHE A 85 10.13 6.84 3.05
CA PHE A 85 11.34 6.88 2.30
C PHE A 85 12.35 6.30 3.26
N PHE A 86 12.33 4.97 3.41
CA PHE A 86 13.58 4.30 3.68
C PHE A 86 14.49 4.81 2.57
N TYR A 87 15.54 5.56 2.95
CA TYR A 87 16.62 5.96 2.05
C TYR A 87 17.38 4.71 1.62
N ASN A 88 16.68 3.74 1.05
CA ASN A 88 17.27 2.65 0.33
C ASN A 88 17.90 3.29 -0.90
N LYS A 89 19.22 3.16 -0.99
CA LYS A 89 20.04 3.74 -2.05
C LYS A 89 19.52 3.35 -3.44
N VAL A 90 18.80 2.24 -3.55
CA VAL A 90 18.14 1.81 -4.79
C VAL A 90 17.16 2.86 -5.33
N PHE A 91 16.32 3.48 -4.49
CA PHE A 91 15.37 4.49 -4.97
C PHE A 91 16.05 5.78 -5.43
N ASN A 92 17.07 6.25 -4.70
CA ASN A 92 17.86 7.41 -5.12
C ASN A 92 18.63 7.13 -6.41
N LYS A 93 19.22 5.94 -6.52
CA LYS A 93 19.88 5.48 -7.74
C LYS A 93 18.88 5.44 -8.89
N PHE A 94 17.70 4.87 -8.70
CA PHE A 94 16.64 4.84 -9.71
C PHE A 94 16.29 6.25 -10.20
N VAL A 95 16.01 7.20 -9.29
CA VAL A 95 15.67 8.59 -9.68
C VAL A 95 16.83 9.27 -10.41
N THR A 96 18.07 9.00 -10.00
CA THR A 96 19.27 9.56 -10.63
C THR A 96 19.47 8.98 -12.03
N ASP A 97 19.40 7.67 -12.16
CA ASP A 97 19.54 6.91 -13.40
C ASP A 97 18.41 7.27 -14.39
N PHE A 98 17.17 7.37 -13.92
CA PHE A 98 16.01 7.73 -14.75
C PHE A 98 16.14 9.11 -15.39
N ARG A 99 16.82 10.05 -14.73
CA ARG A 99 17.07 11.40 -15.25
C ARG A 99 18.30 11.49 -16.14
N ASN A 100 19.07 10.41 -16.26
CA ASN A 100 20.26 10.37 -17.08
C ASN A 100 19.93 9.78 -18.46
N GLU A 101 19.69 10.64 -19.44
CA GLU A 101 19.39 10.24 -20.83
C GLU A 101 20.56 9.49 -21.50
N ASP A 102 21.78 9.71 -21.02
CA ASP A 102 23.00 9.05 -21.52
C ASP A 102 23.29 7.72 -20.80
N LEU A 103 22.40 7.26 -19.90
CA LEU A 103 22.62 6.02 -19.17
C LEU A 103 22.65 4.83 -20.14
N PRO A 104 23.79 4.10 -20.26
CA PRO A 104 23.88 3.00 -21.19
C PRO A 104 22.99 1.84 -20.73
N ILE A 105 22.03 1.46 -21.57
CA ILE A 105 21.20 0.27 -21.35
C ILE A 105 22.03 -0.96 -21.72
N SER A 106 22.18 -1.89 -20.78
CA SER A 106 22.92 -3.14 -21.01
C SER A 106 22.24 -3.99 -22.10
N LYS A 107 23.04 -4.76 -22.84
CA LYS A 107 22.53 -5.70 -23.86
C LYS A 107 21.63 -6.76 -23.23
N GLU A 108 21.90 -7.12 -21.99
CA GLU A 108 21.14 -8.09 -21.19
C GLU A 108 19.72 -7.57 -20.91
N VAL A 109 19.59 -6.29 -20.52
CA VAL A 109 18.29 -5.65 -20.33
C VAL A 109 17.53 -5.57 -21.65
N LEU A 110 18.19 -5.18 -22.75
CA LEU A 110 17.55 -5.14 -24.07
C LEU A 110 17.03 -6.52 -24.50
N LYS A 111 17.83 -7.58 -24.33
CA LYS A 111 17.42 -8.96 -24.63
C LYS A 111 16.24 -9.44 -23.79
N MET A 112 16.09 -8.90 -22.59
CA MET A 112 14.98 -9.23 -21.68
C MET A 112 13.70 -8.48 -22.05
N VAL A 113 13.81 -7.19 -22.39
CA VAL A 113 12.67 -6.30 -22.61
C VAL A 113 12.14 -6.35 -24.05
N ASP A 114 12.99 -6.57 -25.06
CA ASP A 114 12.57 -6.60 -26.46
C ASP A 114 11.48 -7.65 -26.75
N PRO A 115 11.58 -8.91 -26.26
CA PRO A 115 10.50 -9.89 -26.41
C PRO A 115 9.21 -9.49 -25.69
N LEU A 116 9.31 -8.79 -24.55
CA LEU A 116 8.14 -8.26 -23.84
C LEU A 116 7.44 -7.19 -24.68
N ILE A 117 8.17 -6.20 -25.20
CA ILE A 117 7.61 -5.15 -26.05
C ILE A 117 6.96 -5.74 -27.32
N GLN A 118 7.64 -6.67 -27.97
CA GLN A 118 7.10 -7.32 -29.17
C GLN A 118 5.81 -8.09 -28.88
N ASP A 119 5.76 -8.82 -27.77
CA ASP A 119 4.56 -9.54 -27.38
C ASP A 119 3.43 -8.57 -26.97
N MET A 120 3.73 -7.50 -26.20
CA MET A 120 2.79 -6.40 -25.83
C MET A 120 2.20 -5.67 -27.04
N SER A 121 2.96 -5.55 -28.13
CA SER A 121 2.49 -4.86 -29.33
C SER A 121 1.45 -5.66 -30.14
N LYS A 122 1.23 -6.93 -29.80
CA LYS A 122 0.27 -7.79 -30.51
C LYS A 122 -1.13 -7.53 -29.96
N GLY A 123 -2.14 -7.74 -30.81
CA GLY A 123 -3.52 -7.78 -30.34
C GLY A 123 -3.77 -9.01 -29.47
N TYR A 124 -4.67 -8.85 -28.50
CA TYR A 124 -5.16 -9.91 -27.62
C TYR A 124 -6.67 -9.99 -27.76
N ASP A 125 -7.21 -11.20 -27.77
CA ASP A 125 -8.65 -11.42 -27.91
C ASP A 125 -9.38 -11.23 -26.56
N THR A 126 -8.70 -11.55 -25.45
CA THR A 126 -9.24 -11.46 -24.09
C THR A 126 -8.25 -10.85 -23.09
N GLU A 127 -8.76 -10.42 -21.92
CA GLU A 127 -7.91 -10.00 -20.80
C GLU A 127 -7.05 -11.16 -20.26
N ASP A 128 -7.56 -12.40 -20.30
CA ASP A 128 -6.78 -13.57 -19.87
C ASP A 128 -5.58 -13.82 -20.80
N ASP A 129 -5.74 -13.65 -22.12
CA ASP A 129 -4.63 -13.76 -23.08
C ASP A 129 -3.55 -12.70 -22.84
N LEU A 130 -3.98 -11.48 -22.46
CA LEU A 130 -3.09 -10.40 -22.06
C LEU A 130 -2.32 -10.79 -20.79
N LEU A 131 -3.01 -11.31 -19.77
CA LEU A 131 -2.38 -11.74 -18.52
C LEU A 131 -1.35 -12.84 -18.74
N ASP A 132 -1.69 -13.90 -19.48
CA ASP A 132 -0.78 -15.01 -19.77
C ASP A 132 0.47 -14.52 -20.53
N CYS A 133 0.28 -13.57 -21.44
CA CYS A 133 1.36 -12.96 -22.19
C CYS A 133 2.34 -12.20 -21.29
N PHE A 134 1.82 -11.37 -20.38
CA PHE A 134 2.63 -10.58 -19.44
C PHE A 134 3.30 -11.47 -18.41
N GLU A 135 2.56 -12.41 -17.83
CA GLU A 135 3.03 -13.29 -16.77
C GLU A 135 4.26 -14.11 -17.23
N LYS A 136 4.25 -14.61 -18.46
CA LYS A 136 5.39 -15.31 -19.09
C LYS A 136 6.70 -14.51 -19.03
N HIS A 137 6.64 -13.19 -19.15
CA HIS A 137 7.82 -12.32 -19.10
C HIS A 137 8.14 -11.88 -17.68
N LEU A 138 7.13 -11.50 -16.90
CA LEU A 138 7.31 -11.05 -15.52
C LEU A 138 7.89 -12.13 -14.62
N ARG A 139 7.52 -13.41 -14.81
CA ARG A 139 8.09 -14.55 -14.06
C ARG A 139 9.61 -14.72 -14.24
N LYS A 140 10.22 -14.11 -15.27
CA LYS A 140 11.68 -14.12 -15.47
C LYS A 140 12.40 -13.07 -14.61
N ILE A 141 11.67 -12.09 -14.11
CA ILE A 141 12.18 -10.90 -13.41
C ILE A 141 11.80 -10.94 -11.93
N ILE A 142 10.58 -11.38 -11.64
CA ILE A 142 9.96 -11.34 -10.32
C ILE A 142 9.82 -12.78 -9.79
N TRP A 143 9.89 -12.93 -8.46
CA TRP A 143 9.54 -14.16 -7.72
C TRP A 143 8.18 -14.73 -8.19
N PRO A 144 7.86 -16.02 -7.98
CA PRO A 144 6.58 -16.61 -8.35
C PRO A 144 5.39 -15.72 -8.03
N ILE A 145 4.73 -15.29 -9.10
CA ILE A 145 3.47 -14.54 -9.06
C ILE A 145 2.35 -15.56 -8.81
N GLU A 146 1.54 -15.29 -7.80
CA GLU A 146 0.39 -16.09 -7.41
C GLU A 146 -0.91 -15.33 -7.65
N LYS A 147 -2.01 -16.06 -7.91
CA LYS A 147 -3.36 -15.50 -7.90
C LYS A 147 -4.03 -15.88 -6.58
N ILE A 148 -4.22 -14.89 -5.71
CA ILE A 148 -4.85 -15.09 -4.39
C ILE A 148 -6.14 -14.29 -4.33
N SER A 149 -7.27 -14.99 -4.30
CA SER A 149 -8.59 -14.36 -4.12
C SER A 149 -8.81 -13.88 -2.70
N ASN A 150 -9.41 -12.70 -2.57
CA ASN A 150 -9.96 -12.18 -1.33
C ASN A 150 -11.23 -12.95 -0.92
N LYS A 151 -11.74 -12.72 0.30
CA LYS A 151 -12.95 -13.40 0.81
C LYS A 151 -14.19 -13.14 -0.05
N ASP A 152 -14.28 -11.95 -0.65
CA ASP A 152 -15.36 -11.53 -1.55
C ASP A 152 -15.20 -12.05 -2.99
N LYS A 153 -14.19 -12.91 -3.23
CA LYS A 153 -13.80 -13.49 -4.53
C LYS A 153 -13.20 -12.49 -5.52
N THR A 154 -12.94 -11.25 -5.12
CA THR A 154 -12.10 -10.35 -5.91
C THR A 154 -10.67 -10.87 -5.93
N CYS A 155 -9.94 -10.61 -7.00
CA CYS A 155 -8.56 -11.08 -7.17
C CYS A 155 -7.82 -10.04 -8.01
N SER A 156 -6.62 -9.66 -7.59
CA SER A 156 -5.69 -8.93 -8.45
C SER A 156 -5.08 -9.88 -9.47
N ASP A 157 -4.49 -9.34 -10.53
CA ASP A 157 -3.90 -10.14 -11.60
C ASP A 157 -2.70 -10.97 -11.13
N GLY A 158 -2.02 -10.51 -10.08
CA GLY A 158 -1.00 -11.29 -9.40
C GLY A 158 -0.53 -10.67 -8.09
N VAL A 159 0.06 -11.51 -7.22
CA VAL A 159 0.69 -11.08 -5.96
C VAL A 159 1.98 -11.86 -5.72
N VAL A 160 2.90 -11.24 -4.99
CA VAL A 160 4.06 -11.89 -4.40
C VAL A 160 4.01 -11.64 -2.90
N THR A 161 4.05 -12.72 -2.13
CA THR A 161 4.03 -12.68 -0.67
C THR A 161 5.22 -13.44 -0.09
N GLU A 162 5.70 -13.00 1.07
CA GLU A 162 6.76 -13.68 1.82
C GLU A 162 6.26 -14.02 3.23
N PRO A 163 6.36 -15.28 3.68
CA PRO A 163 5.98 -15.65 5.03
C PRO A 163 6.91 -14.96 6.05
N VAL A 164 6.32 -14.36 7.09
CA VAL A 164 7.04 -13.76 8.20
C VAL A 164 6.83 -14.62 9.44
N GLU A 165 7.71 -15.60 9.62
CA GLU A 165 7.59 -16.64 10.67
C GLU A 165 7.39 -16.06 12.07
N SER A 166 8.01 -14.92 12.38
CA SER A 166 7.92 -14.27 13.70
C SER A 166 6.52 -13.75 14.05
N PHE A 167 5.67 -13.52 13.05
CA PHE A 167 4.31 -13.00 13.25
C PHE A 167 3.23 -13.99 12.83
N TYR A 168 3.60 -15.15 12.25
CA TYR A 168 2.66 -16.10 11.65
C TYR A 168 1.77 -15.47 10.57
N GLU A 169 2.32 -14.49 9.86
CA GLU A 169 1.66 -13.68 8.82
C GLU A 169 2.46 -13.77 7.50
N SER A 170 1.87 -13.26 6.41
CA SER A 170 2.52 -13.13 5.10
C SER A 170 2.62 -11.66 4.69
N ALA A 171 3.85 -11.19 4.49
CA ALA A 171 4.10 -9.85 3.97
C ALA A 171 3.78 -9.80 2.48
N LEU A 172 2.94 -8.85 2.07
CA LEU A 172 2.74 -8.52 0.66
C LEU A 172 3.97 -7.75 0.14
N LEU A 173 4.73 -8.36 -0.77
CA LEU A 173 5.90 -7.75 -1.40
C LEU A 173 5.53 -7.00 -2.69
N PHE A 174 4.60 -7.57 -3.47
CA PHE A 174 4.20 -7.03 -4.77
C PHE A 174 2.74 -7.35 -5.05
N LEU A 175 2.03 -6.37 -5.62
CA LEU A 175 0.68 -6.53 -6.15
C LEU A 175 0.68 -6.05 -7.60
N LEU A 176 0.08 -6.85 -8.47
CA LEU A 176 0.07 -6.65 -9.91
C LEU A 176 -1.37 -6.43 -10.39
N GLU A 177 -1.54 -5.38 -11.18
CA GLU A 177 -2.72 -5.10 -11.99
C GLU A 177 -2.20 -4.79 -13.40
N ILE A 178 -2.60 -5.58 -14.38
CA ILE A 178 -2.21 -5.43 -15.78
C ILE A 178 -3.41 -4.82 -16.52
N LYS A 179 -3.13 -3.80 -17.32
CA LYS A 179 -4.12 -3.13 -18.17
C LYS A 179 -3.59 -3.02 -19.58
N ASN A 180 -4.50 -2.98 -20.54
CA ASN A 180 -4.15 -2.71 -21.92
C ASN A 180 -3.63 -1.28 -22.10
N GLU A 181 -2.86 -1.09 -23.17
CA GLU A 181 -2.11 0.13 -23.46
C GLU A 181 -3.03 1.31 -23.84
N ILE A 182 -4.23 1.01 -24.32
CA ILE A 182 -5.18 1.99 -24.85
C ILE A 182 -6.24 2.43 -23.83
N GLY A 183 -6.19 1.91 -22.59
CA GLY A 183 -7.00 2.39 -21.48
C GLY A 183 -8.51 2.16 -21.64
N THR A 184 -8.93 1.04 -22.24
CA THR A 184 -10.38 0.79 -22.46
C THR A 184 -11.16 0.49 -21.18
N GLY A 185 -10.47 0.25 -20.06
CA GLY A 185 -11.08 -0.16 -18.79
C GLY A 185 -11.85 0.92 -18.03
N LEU A 186 -11.84 2.19 -18.50
CA LEU A 186 -12.47 3.36 -17.85
C LEU A 186 -12.01 3.66 -16.41
N CYS A 187 -10.99 2.94 -15.95
CA CYS A 187 -10.39 3.03 -14.63
C CYS A 187 -8.97 3.56 -14.75
N ASP A 188 -8.54 4.31 -13.74
CA ASP A 188 -7.12 4.66 -13.61
C ASP A 188 -6.38 3.45 -13.01
N PRO A 189 -5.32 2.93 -13.65
CA PRO A 189 -4.60 1.75 -13.15
C PRO A 189 -3.95 1.97 -11.78
N THR A 190 -3.52 3.20 -11.47
CA THR A 190 -2.91 3.54 -10.18
C THR A 190 -3.95 3.54 -9.06
N ILE A 191 -5.14 4.08 -9.33
CA ILE A 191 -6.28 4.02 -8.40
C ILE A 191 -6.68 2.56 -8.19
N GLN A 192 -6.85 1.78 -9.25
CA GLN A 192 -7.23 0.38 -9.11
C GLN A 192 -6.20 -0.41 -8.29
N GLY A 193 -4.91 -0.29 -8.59
CA GLY A 193 -3.86 -0.96 -7.81
C GLY A 193 -3.85 -0.54 -6.34
N SER A 194 -4.09 0.74 -6.06
CA SER A 194 -4.21 1.24 -4.69
C SER A 194 -5.43 0.64 -3.96
N LEU A 195 -6.57 0.54 -4.64
CA LEU A 195 -7.79 -0.06 -4.09
C LEU A 195 -7.67 -1.57 -3.90
N SER A 196 -6.99 -2.28 -4.82
CA SER A 196 -6.67 -3.69 -4.69
C SER A 196 -5.76 -3.95 -3.48
N TYR A 197 -4.76 -3.08 -3.26
CA TYR A 197 -3.88 -3.16 -2.09
C TYR A 197 -4.65 -3.01 -0.77
N VAL A 198 -5.46 -1.95 -0.62
CA VAL A 198 -6.17 -1.72 0.65
C VAL A 198 -7.22 -2.79 0.92
N GLN A 199 -7.94 -3.27 -0.10
CA GLN A 199 -8.88 -4.38 0.08
C GLN A 199 -8.19 -5.65 0.54
N ARG A 200 -7.02 -5.96 -0.02
CA ARG A 200 -6.22 -7.10 0.42
C ARG A 200 -5.74 -6.95 1.85
N TRP A 201 -5.24 -5.77 2.20
CA TRP A 201 -4.79 -5.46 3.56
C TRP A 201 -5.92 -5.57 4.61
N ALA A 202 -7.14 -5.18 4.26
CA ALA A 202 -8.28 -5.23 5.17
C ALA A 202 -8.82 -6.65 5.45
N GLN A 203 -8.33 -7.68 4.76
CA GLN A 203 -8.78 -9.06 5.00
C GLN A 203 -8.26 -9.57 6.35
N GLU A 204 -9.11 -10.28 7.12
CA GLU A 204 -8.76 -10.85 8.45
C GLU A 204 -7.56 -11.82 8.47
N LYS A 205 -7.04 -12.20 7.30
CA LYS A 205 -5.91 -13.13 7.17
C LYS A 205 -4.97 -12.65 6.07
N PHE A 206 -4.03 -11.81 6.47
CA PHE A 206 -2.69 -11.69 5.90
C PHE A 206 -1.69 -11.79 7.03
#